data_AF-A0AAI9WX26-F1
#
_entry.id   AF-A0AAI9WX26-F1
#
_cell.length_a   1.000
_cell.length_b   1.000
_cell.length_c   1.000
_cell.angle_alpha   90.00
_cell.angle_beta   90.00
_cell.angle_gamma   90.00
#
_symmetry.space_group_name_H-M   'P 1'
#
loop_
_entity.id
_entity.type
_entity.pdbx_description
1 polymer ?
#
loop_
_entity_poly.entity_id
_entity_poly.type
_entity_poly.pdbx_seq_one_letter_code
_entity_poly.pdbx_strand_id
1 'polypeptide(L)'
;MYNKTYSIVTIGRQTLTIESKKEQLQQSQQSQQQQHQRQHQQQQHQQHQQQQHQQQQQQQQYKLTDCSTISKQIDQAKVKAKKLYEEIIAIKKKTQDASLQLVSQHVNEIPRNSCKLKLYNTLRGHQNKVAKICWNTESSRLLSASQDGYMILWDAVTGFKKQAIQLDNPWVLTCSLSPNEKMVASAGLDNHCTIYKIKSDTSNYPVQHYQDDQTGYLPMRTGFYQSVQSIFKGHTAYISDCEFIGNNSIVTGSGDMTCALWDITKGSKSRDFIDHIGDVLCLSIFPNNVLSDNLFISGSSDGYAKIWDLRQPTPSQNFRISNSDVSSLKGFPDGNAFAIGSDDALIRLFDLRSDCELAQYSLSSVLKNSHLTDSELPQMTLPLPPPPQIANEKQQNQHHQHHFNTSGIAATGTFGNNTLSDRSSTDSRNSILENRGVFSLDFGKSGRFLYACYSDYGCIVWDTLKNDVVGTIGNDHVNKINNVSVSPDGIALATCSWDATIKRDSGAALTSDSIVRHYRAKQDSGVALTSDIVVQSGQQMRVEGEEEEED
;
A
#
# COMPACT_ATOMS: atom_id res chain seq x y z
N MET A 1 -74.79 70.74 -75.06
CA MET A 1 -73.45 70.26 -74.65
C MET A 1 -72.80 71.18 -73.60
N TYR A 2 -73.46 71.54 -72.48
CA TYR A 2 -72.82 72.37 -71.43
C TYR A 2 -73.14 72.01 -69.97
N ASN A 3 -74.12 71.12 -69.70
CA ASN A 3 -74.53 70.78 -68.33
C ASN A 3 -74.00 69.44 -67.79
N LYS A 4 -73.11 68.74 -68.51
CA LYS A 4 -72.52 67.47 -68.04
C LYS A 4 -71.13 67.60 -67.40
N THR A 5 -70.50 68.78 -67.42
CA THR A 5 -69.09 68.94 -66.99
C THR A 5 -68.94 69.52 -65.56
N TYR A 6 -69.88 70.35 -65.07
CA TYR A 6 -69.77 71.00 -63.75
C TYR A 6 -70.17 70.12 -62.56
N SER A 7 -71.05 69.13 -62.77
CA SER A 7 -71.45 68.18 -61.73
C SER A 7 -70.33 67.19 -61.36
N ILE A 8 -69.35 66.99 -62.23
CA ILE A 8 -68.25 66.04 -62.00
C ILE A 8 -67.18 66.63 -61.04
N VAL A 9 -66.95 67.96 -61.07
CA VAL A 9 -65.88 68.61 -60.28
C VAL A 9 -66.25 68.80 -58.81
N THR A 10 -67.51 69.12 -58.50
CA THR A 10 -67.97 69.31 -57.11
C THR A 10 -68.11 68.00 -56.35
N ILE A 11 -68.52 66.92 -57.04
CA ILE A 11 -68.55 65.58 -56.49
C ILE A 11 -67.12 65.12 -56.15
N GLY A 12 -66.13 65.41 -57.01
CA GLY A 12 -64.72 65.08 -56.81
C GLY A 12 -64.07 65.69 -55.55
N ARG A 13 -64.40 66.93 -55.18
CA ARG A 13 -63.84 67.57 -53.95
C ARG A 13 -64.47 67.04 -52.67
N GLN A 14 -65.77 66.73 -52.68
CA GLN A 14 -66.44 66.12 -51.53
C GLN A 14 -65.98 64.67 -51.33
N THR A 15 -65.77 63.91 -52.40
CA THR A 15 -65.18 62.56 -52.31
C THR A 15 -63.76 62.60 -51.76
N LEU A 16 -62.90 63.52 -52.20
CA LEU A 16 -61.52 63.65 -51.68
C LEU A 16 -61.46 64.00 -50.18
N THR A 17 -62.38 64.84 -49.69
CA THR A 17 -62.42 65.24 -48.27
C THR A 17 -62.96 64.10 -47.39
N ILE A 18 -63.91 63.32 -47.91
CA ILE A 18 -64.44 62.12 -47.25
C ILE A 18 -63.40 61.00 -47.24
N GLU A 19 -62.62 60.84 -48.31
CA GLU A 19 -61.51 59.90 -48.40
C GLU A 19 -60.40 60.25 -47.39
N SER A 20 -59.97 61.51 -47.31
CA SER A 20 -58.97 61.94 -46.33
C SER A 20 -59.43 61.74 -44.87
N LYS A 21 -60.70 62.02 -44.54
CA LYS A 21 -61.24 61.74 -43.21
C LYS A 21 -61.36 60.24 -42.93
N LYS A 22 -61.73 59.43 -43.92
CA LYS A 22 -61.73 57.96 -43.82
C LYS A 22 -60.32 57.43 -43.56
N GLU A 23 -59.32 57.96 -44.25
CA GLU A 23 -57.92 57.59 -44.05
C GLU A 23 -57.43 57.96 -42.64
N GLN A 24 -57.74 59.15 -42.12
CA GLN A 24 -57.39 59.53 -40.75
C GLN A 24 -58.08 58.68 -39.69
N LEU A 25 -59.36 58.35 -39.88
CA LEU A 25 -60.11 57.46 -38.98
C LEU A 25 -59.54 56.04 -39.02
N GLN A 26 -59.14 55.56 -40.21
CA GLN A 26 -58.50 54.27 -40.42
C GLN A 26 -57.11 54.21 -39.78
N GLN A 27 -56.30 55.27 -39.89
CA GLN A 27 -55.01 55.39 -39.21
C GLN A 27 -55.15 55.44 -37.68
N SER A 28 -56.15 56.17 -37.16
CA SER A 28 -56.45 56.21 -35.73
C SER A 28 -56.89 54.84 -35.20
N GLN A 29 -57.76 54.13 -35.93
CA GLN A 29 -58.17 52.76 -35.59
C GLN A 29 -56.98 51.78 -35.64
N GLN A 30 -56.10 51.89 -36.64
CA GLN A 30 -54.89 51.07 -36.73
C GLN A 30 -53.91 51.36 -35.58
N SER A 31 -53.72 52.62 -35.20
CA SER A 31 -52.87 53.00 -34.06
C SER A 31 -53.43 52.47 -32.74
N GLN A 32 -54.75 52.55 -32.52
CA GLN A 32 -55.40 51.97 -31.34
C GLN A 32 -55.27 50.45 -31.31
N GLN A 33 -55.46 49.77 -32.45
CA GLN A 33 -55.24 48.32 -32.55
C GLN A 33 -53.79 47.94 -32.25
N GLN A 34 -52.80 48.67 -32.76
CA GLN A 34 -51.38 48.43 -32.46
C GLN A 34 -51.04 48.69 -30.99
N GLN A 35 -51.64 49.70 -30.36
CA GLN A 35 -51.45 49.97 -28.94
C GLN A 35 -52.06 48.87 -28.07
N HIS A 36 -53.25 48.38 -28.42
CA HIS A 36 -53.87 47.24 -27.76
C HIS A 36 -53.06 45.95 -27.96
N GLN A 37 -52.54 45.70 -29.17
CA GLN A 37 -51.65 44.56 -29.41
C GLN A 37 -50.36 44.63 -28.58
N ARG A 38 -49.74 45.81 -28.47
CA ARG A 38 -48.55 46.01 -27.62
C ARG A 38 -48.85 45.82 -26.14
N GLN A 39 -49.96 46.34 -25.64
CA GLN A 39 -50.39 46.11 -24.26
C GLN A 39 -50.68 44.63 -24.00
N HIS A 40 -51.34 43.96 -24.94
CA HIS A 40 -51.61 42.52 -24.84
C HIS A 40 -50.31 41.70 -24.85
N GLN A 41 -49.36 42.02 -25.72
CA GLN A 41 -48.03 41.39 -25.74
C GLN A 41 -47.24 41.65 -24.45
N GLN A 42 -47.26 42.87 -23.91
CA GLN A 42 -46.63 43.18 -22.62
C GLN A 42 -47.28 42.41 -21.47
N GLN A 43 -48.60 42.29 -21.46
CA GLN A 43 -49.33 41.53 -20.44
C GLN A 43 -49.04 40.03 -20.55
N GLN A 44 -48.98 39.48 -21.76
CA GLN A 44 -48.55 38.09 -22.00
C GLN A 44 -47.10 37.86 -21.56
N HIS A 45 -46.20 38.80 -21.84
CA HIS A 45 -44.81 38.70 -21.43
C HIS A 45 -44.63 38.76 -19.91
N GLN A 46 -45.36 39.65 -19.23
CA GLN A 46 -45.39 39.70 -17.76
C GLN A 46 -45.97 38.42 -17.15
N GLN A 47 -47.06 37.88 -17.71
CA GLN A 47 -47.61 36.60 -17.28
C GLN A 47 -46.62 35.44 -17.48
N HIS A 48 -45.91 35.41 -18.60
CA HIS A 48 -44.90 34.39 -18.87
C HIS A 48 -43.70 34.50 -17.91
N GLN A 49 -43.22 35.71 -17.62
CA GLN A 49 -42.16 35.93 -16.62
C GLN A 49 -42.60 35.50 -15.21
N GLN A 50 -43.85 35.82 -14.81
CA GLN A 50 -44.39 35.39 -13.52
C GLN A 50 -44.51 33.86 -13.44
N GLN A 51 -44.95 33.20 -14.52
CA GLN A 51 -45.01 31.74 -14.59
C GLN A 51 -43.61 31.10 -14.51
N GLN A 52 -42.62 31.64 -15.21
CA GLN A 52 -41.24 31.17 -15.12
C GLN A 52 -40.67 31.34 -13.71
N HIS A 53 -40.91 32.48 -13.06
CA HIS A 53 -40.45 32.73 -11.70
C HIS A 53 -41.11 31.79 -10.69
N GLN A 54 -42.42 31.54 -10.84
CA GLN A 54 -43.15 30.60 -10.00
C GLN A 54 -42.68 29.16 -10.19
N GLN A 55 -42.37 28.74 -11.43
CA GLN A 55 -41.77 27.44 -11.71
C GLN A 55 -40.37 27.30 -11.09
N GLN A 56 -39.53 28.34 -11.16
CA GLN A 56 -38.21 28.33 -10.52
C GLN A 56 -38.30 28.22 -8.99
N GLN A 57 -39.22 28.97 -8.36
CA GLN A 57 -39.44 28.89 -6.91
C GLN A 57 -39.94 27.50 -6.49
N GLN A 58 -40.87 26.91 -7.24
CA GLN A 58 -41.32 25.53 -6.99
C GLN A 58 -40.16 24.55 -7.12
N GLN A 59 -39.34 24.62 -8.16
CA GLN A 59 -38.18 23.73 -8.33
C GLN A 59 -37.16 23.88 -7.20
N GLN A 60 -36.90 25.10 -6.70
CA GLN A 60 -36.03 25.32 -5.56
C GLN A 60 -36.61 24.72 -4.26
N GLN A 61 -37.92 24.87 -4.04
CA GLN A 61 -38.60 24.29 -2.90
C GLN A 61 -38.63 22.75 -2.95
N TYR A 62 -38.83 22.16 -4.13
CA TYR A 62 -38.70 20.72 -4.36
C TYR A 62 -37.26 20.24 -4.07
N LYS A 63 -36.22 20.94 -4.54
CA LYS A 63 -34.83 20.59 -4.21
C LYS A 63 -34.52 20.67 -2.71
N LEU A 64 -35.02 21.69 -2.01
CA LEU A 64 -34.82 21.85 -0.57
C LEU A 64 -35.52 20.74 0.24
N THR A 65 -36.75 20.39 -0.12
CA THR A 65 -37.51 19.31 0.54
C THR A 65 -36.86 17.94 0.27
N ASP A 66 -36.39 17.70 -0.95
CA ASP A 66 -35.67 16.47 -1.31
C ASP A 66 -34.33 16.37 -0.57
N CYS A 67 -33.52 17.43 -0.55
CA CYS A 67 -32.29 17.49 0.26
C CYS A 67 -32.55 17.23 1.76
N SER A 68 -33.63 17.79 2.32
CA SER A 68 -33.98 17.54 3.73
C SER A 68 -34.40 16.09 3.99
N THR A 69 -35.04 15.45 3.00
CA THR A 69 -35.48 14.07 3.08
C THR A 69 -34.29 13.13 2.97
N ILE A 70 -33.38 13.39 2.03
CA ILE A 70 -32.10 12.69 1.87
C ILE A 70 -31.26 12.82 3.14
N SER A 71 -31.17 14.02 3.74
CA SER A 71 -30.45 14.22 5.01
C SER A 71 -31.02 13.36 6.12
N LYS A 72 -32.35 13.32 6.27
CA LYS A 72 -33.01 12.45 7.27
C LYS A 72 -32.74 10.97 7.01
N GLN A 73 -32.75 10.54 5.74
CA GLN A 73 -32.43 9.15 5.37
C GLN A 73 -30.97 8.81 5.71
N ILE A 74 -30.02 9.73 5.46
CA ILE A 74 -28.61 9.59 5.82
C ILE A 74 -28.47 9.45 7.34
N ASP A 75 -29.13 10.28 8.13
CA ASP A 75 -29.06 10.22 9.59
C ASP A 75 -29.67 8.92 10.12
N GLN A 76 -30.79 8.47 9.55
CA GLN A 76 -31.37 7.15 9.86
C GLN A 76 -30.42 6.01 9.49
N ALA A 77 -29.75 6.08 8.34
CA ALA A 77 -28.77 5.08 7.92
C ALA A 77 -27.55 5.06 8.86
N LYS A 78 -27.05 6.23 9.29
CA LYS A 78 -25.95 6.34 10.28
C LYS A 78 -26.33 5.72 11.62
N VAL A 79 -27.53 6.00 12.12
CA VAL A 79 -28.01 5.41 13.39
C VAL A 79 -28.16 3.91 13.27
N LYS A 80 -28.71 3.40 12.15
CA LYS A 80 -28.81 1.96 11.89
C LYS A 80 -27.43 1.31 11.80
N ALA A 81 -26.49 1.91 11.08
CA ALA A 81 -25.12 1.42 10.98
C ALA A 81 -24.43 1.36 12.35
N LYS A 82 -24.57 2.41 13.17
CA LYS A 82 -24.03 2.44 14.54
C LYS A 82 -24.58 1.30 15.40
N LYS A 83 -25.90 1.05 15.34
CA LYS A 83 -26.53 -0.07 16.06
C LYS A 83 -25.98 -1.43 15.60
N LEU A 84 -25.85 -1.64 14.29
CA LEU A 84 -25.26 -2.86 13.74
C LEU A 84 -23.80 -3.05 14.19
N TYR A 85 -23.00 -1.98 14.22
CA TYR A 85 -21.63 -2.05 14.73
C TYR A 85 -21.59 -2.44 16.22
N GLU A 86 -22.48 -1.86 17.05
CA GLU A 86 -22.59 -2.23 18.46
C GLU A 86 -23.01 -3.70 18.65
N GLU A 87 -23.95 -4.19 17.83
CA GLU A 87 -24.37 -5.59 17.82
C GLU A 87 -23.22 -6.53 17.42
N ILE A 88 -22.45 -6.19 16.38
CA ILE A 88 -21.28 -6.97 15.95
C ILE A 88 -20.24 -7.03 17.08
N ILE A 89 -19.92 -5.90 17.71
CA ILE A 89 -18.96 -5.86 18.83
C ILE A 89 -19.47 -6.70 20.01
N ALA A 90 -20.77 -6.65 20.30
CA ALA A 90 -21.37 -7.46 21.36
C ALA A 90 -21.28 -8.97 21.06
N ILE A 91 -21.52 -9.38 19.80
CA ILE A 91 -21.36 -10.77 19.36
C ILE A 91 -19.89 -11.20 19.46
N LYS A 92 -18.95 -10.40 18.95
CA LYS A 92 -17.51 -10.68 19.04
C LYS A 92 -17.02 -10.82 20.48
N LYS A 93 -17.49 -9.95 21.37
CA LYS A 93 -17.18 -10.04 22.81
C LYS A 93 -17.80 -11.28 23.47
N LYS A 94 -18.95 -11.75 22.96
CA LYS A 94 -19.60 -12.98 23.45
C LYS A 94 -18.90 -14.23 22.93
N THR A 95 -18.35 -14.21 21.72
CA THR A 95 -17.57 -15.32 21.15
C THR A 95 -16.16 -15.42 21.71
N GLN A 96 -15.61 -14.33 22.26
CA GLN A 96 -14.32 -14.30 22.94
C GLN A 96 -14.42 -14.87 24.37
N ASP A 97 -14.42 -16.19 24.47
CA ASP A 97 -14.52 -16.95 25.72
C ASP A 97 -13.18 -17.14 26.45
N ALA A 98 -12.09 -17.27 25.70
CA ALA A 98 -10.72 -17.42 26.21
C ALA A 98 -9.71 -16.55 25.45
N SER A 99 -8.60 -16.22 26.09
CA SER A 99 -7.45 -15.58 25.45
C SER A 99 -6.35 -16.60 25.15
N LEU A 100 -5.53 -16.33 24.13
CA LEU A 100 -4.45 -17.23 23.73
C LEU A 100 -3.43 -17.49 24.86
N GLN A 101 -3.21 -16.50 25.72
CA GLN A 101 -2.31 -16.60 26.87
C GLN A 101 -2.85 -17.57 27.94
N LEU A 102 -4.17 -17.62 28.13
CA LEU A 102 -4.79 -18.53 29.09
C LEU A 102 -4.73 -19.99 28.59
N VAL A 103 -4.93 -20.20 27.29
CA VAL A 103 -4.87 -21.54 26.68
C VAL A 103 -3.44 -22.07 26.62
N SER A 104 -2.45 -21.20 26.39
CA SER A 104 -1.03 -21.59 26.26
C SER A 104 -0.26 -21.69 27.58
N GLN A 105 -0.93 -21.66 28.75
CA GLN A 105 -0.27 -21.76 30.06
C GLN A 105 0.60 -23.01 30.20
N HIS A 106 0.12 -24.15 29.68
CA HIS A 106 0.79 -25.45 29.77
C HIS A 106 1.96 -25.63 28.78
N VAL A 107 2.17 -24.66 27.87
CA VAL A 107 3.27 -24.73 26.93
C VAL A 107 4.51 -24.10 27.57
N ASN A 108 5.66 -24.77 27.40
CA ASN A 108 6.92 -24.26 27.92
C ASN A 108 7.23 -22.87 27.34
N GLU A 109 7.75 -22.01 28.22
CA GLU A 109 8.27 -20.70 27.84
C GLU A 109 9.65 -20.85 27.20
N ILE A 110 9.88 -20.04 26.17
CA ILE A 110 11.18 -19.98 25.53
C ILE A 110 12.04 -19.01 26.35
N PRO A 111 13.22 -19.43 26.86
CA PRO A 111 14.05 -18.53 27.66
C PRO A 111 14.41 -17.25 26.92
N ARG A 112 14.38 -16.12 27.62
CA ARG A 112 14.80 -14.83 27.06
C ARG A 112 16.25 -14.90 26.60
N ASN A 113 16.56 -14.26 25.48
CA ASN A 113 17.87 -14.26 24.80
C ASN A 113 18.38 -15.64 24.33
N SER A 114 17.49 -16.65 24.23
CA SER A 114 17.84 -17.97 23.68
C SER A 114 17.93 -17.98 22.15
N CYS A 115 17.18 -17.10 21.47
CA CYS A 115 17.25 -16.95 20.02
C CYS A 115 18.48 -16.14 19.62
N LYS A 116 19.64 -16.81 19.60
CA LYS A 116 20.88 -16.24 19.07
C LYS A 116 21.02 -16.70 17.62
N LEU A 117 20.58 -15.85 16.69
CA LEU A 117 20.92 -16.05 15.29
C LEU A 117 22.33 -15.57 15.02
N LYS A 118 23.04 -16.27 14.13
CA LYS A 118 24.36 -15.88 13.67
C LYS A 118 24.25 -15.30 12.27
N LEU A 119 24.89 -14.14 12.06
CA LEU A 119 25.07 -13.57 10.73
C LEU A 119 25.81 -14.56 9.84
N TYR A 120 25.13 -15.04 8.80
CA TYR A 120 25.71 -15.95 7.82
C TYR A 120 26.37 -15.19 6.68
N ASN A 121 25.66 -14.23 6.09
CA ASN A 121 26.17 -13.46 4.96
C ASN A 121 25.58 -12.04 4.91
N THR A 122 26.37 -11.11 4.40
CA THR A 122 25.95 -9.74 4.10
C THR A 122 25.97 -9.54 2.59
N LEU A 123 24.79 -9.46 1.97
CA LEU A 123 24.66 -9.21 0.55
C LEU A 123 24.90 -7.72 0.29
N ARG A 124 26.03 -7.41 -0.35
CA ARG A 124 26.42 -6.05 -0.71
C ARG A 124 26.31 -5.85 -2.21
N GLY A 125 25.69 -4.75 -2.62
CA GLY A 125 25.58 -4.44 -4.04
C GLY A 125 24.64 -3.31 -4.41
N HIS A 126 23.63 -3.07 -3.58
CA HIS A 126 22.79 -1.90 -3.73
C HIS A 126 23.54 -0.64 -3.33
N GLN A 127 23.19 0.49 -3.96
CA GLN A 127 23.79 1.79 -3.69
C GLN A 127 22.87 2.71 -2.87
N ASN A 128 21.62 2.31 -2.68
CA ASN A 128 20.62 3.07 -1.96
C ASN A 128 19.75 2.14 -1.09
N LYS A 129 18.79 2.74 -0.37
CA LYS A 129 17.88 2.05 0.54
C LYS A 129 17.18 0.87 -0.13
N VAL A 130 17.22 -0.30 0.50
CA VAL A 130 16.49 -1.48 0.04
C VAL A 130 15.04 -1.37 0.53
N ALA A 131 14.09 -1.36 -0.40
CA ALA A 131 12.67 -1.16 -0.12
C ALA A 131 12.00 -2.46 0.32
N LYS A 132 12.12 -3.54 -0.46
CA LYS A 132 11.50 -4.83 -0.14
C LYS A 132 12.42 -5.98 -0.54
N ILE A 133 12.26 -7.10 0.16
CA ILE A 133 12.87 -8.38 -0.16
C ILE A 133 11.79 -9.45 -0.30
N CYS A 134 12.05 -10.46 -1.14
CA CYS A 134 11.13 -11.56 -1.37
C CYS A 134 11.93 -12.84 -1.63
N TRP A 135 11.60 -13.91 -0.89
CA TRP A 135 12.17 -15.23 -1.12
C TRP A 135 11.48 -15.95 -2.28
N ASN A 136 12.22 -16.82 -2.96
CA ASN A 136 11.59 -17.82 -3.82
C ASN A 136 10.96 -18.95 -3.00
N THR A 137 10.03 -19.68 -3.62
CA THR A 137 9.35 -20.83 -3.00
C THR A 137 10.33 -21.91 -2.54
N GLU A 138 11.47 -22.06 -3.23
CA GLU A 138 12.50 -23.05 -2.90
C GLU A 138 13.54 -22.64 -1.86
N SER A 139 13.47 -21.41 -1.34
CA SER A 139 14.47 -20.77 -0.43
C SER A 139 15.90 -20.64 -0.99
N SER A 140 16.13 -20.93 -2.26
CA SER A 140 17.46 -20.89 -2.89
C SER A 140 17.85 -19.51 -3.43
N ARG A 141 16.89 -18.62 -3.64
CA ARG A 141 17.08 -17.30 -4.26
C ARG A 141 16.33 -16.23 -3.48
N LEU A 142 16.92 -15.04 -3.45
CA LEU A 142 16.33 -13.87 -2.83
C LEU A 142 16.24 -12.75 -3.86
N LEU A 143 15.08 -12.10 -3.96
CA LEU A 143 14.89 -10.90 -4.74
C LEU A 143 14.94 -9.69 -3.81
N SER A 144 15.63 -8.64 -4.23
CA SER A 144 15.60 -7.35 -3.54
C SER A 144 15.34 -6.22 -4.52
N ALA A 145 14.63 -5.20 -4.05
CA ALA A 145 14.40 -3.96 -4.77
C ALA A 145 14.97 -2.78 -3.98
N SER A 146 15.67 -1.88 -4.65
CA SER A 146 16.28 -0.71 -4.03
C SER A 146 15.97 0.57 -4.81
N GLN A 147 16.04 1.69 -4.08
CA GLN A 147 15.91 3.04 -4.63
C GLN A 147 17.13 3.48 -5.47
N ASP A 148 18.04 2.56 -5.80
CA ASP A 148 19.10 2.75 -6.79
C ASP A 148 18.61 2.48 -8.23
N GLY A 149 17.37 2.02 -8.39
CA GLY A 149 16.79 1.66 -9.69
C GLY A 149 17.16 0.27 -10.17
N TYR A 150 17.61 -0.60 -9.27
CA TYR A 150 17.85 -2.00 -9.57
C TYR A 150 17.03 -2.93 -8.69
N MET A 151 16.55 -3.99 -9.33
CA MET A 151 16.17 -5.23 -8.65
C MET A 151 17.27 -6.26 -8.84
N ILE A 152 17.73 -6.87 -7.76
CA ILE A 152 18.80 -7.86 -7.81
C ILE A 152 18.26 -9.21 -7.35
N LEU A 153 18.48 -10.24 -8.16
CA LEU A 153 18.25 -11.63 -7.80
C LEU A 153 19.55 -12.24 -7.30
N TRP A 154 19.55 -12.63 -6.04
CA TRP A 154 20.69 -13.20 -5.32
C TRP A 154 20.58 -14.71 -5.23
N ASP A 155 21.73 -15.38 -5.25
CA ASP A 155 21.84 -16.73 -4.73
C ASP A 155 21.88 -16.67 -3.20
N ALA A 156 20.91 -17.29 -2.52
CA ALA A 156 20.81 -17.20 -1.07
C ALA A 156 21.95 -17.92 -0.33
N VAL A 157 22.55 -18.93 -0.96
CA VAL A 157 23.57 -19.78 -0.34
C VAL A 157 24.95 -19.16 -0.52
N THR A 158 25.28 -18.78 -1.75
CA THR A 158 26.61 -18.24 -2.08
C THR A 158 26.70 -16.72 -1.87
N GLY A 159 25.57 -16.02 -1.89
CA GLY A 159 25.49 -14.56 -1.84
C GLY A 159 25.90 -13.85 -3.12
N PHE A 160 26.14 -14.59 -4.22
CA PHE A 160 26.45 -13.98 -5.50
C PHE A 160 25.20 -13.39 -6.17
N LYS A 161 25.39 -12.31 -6.92
CA LYS A 161 24.36 -11.68 -7.75
C LYS A 161 24.16 -12.54 -9.00
N LYS A 162 22.99 -13.14 -9.18
CA LYS A 162 22.66 -13.90 -10.39
C LYS A 162 22.23 -12.98 -11.52
N GLN A 163 21.32 -12.06 -11.21
CA GLN A 163 20.80 -11.12 -12.19
C GLN A 163 20.57 -9.76 -11.56
N ALA A 164 20.91 -8.70 -12.29
CA ALA A 164 20.53 -7.34 -11.98
C ALA A 164 19.57 -6.85 -13.06
N ILE A 165 18.38 -6.45 -12.65
CA ILE A 165 17.29 -5.97 -13.49
C ILE A 165 17.20 -4.47 -13.26
N GLN A 166 17.46 -3.70 -14.30
CA GLN A 166 17.33 -2.25 -14.25
C GLN A 166 15.85 -1.88 -14.36
N LEU A 167 15.40 -1.02 -13.46
CA LEU A 167 14.04 -0.48 -13.43
C LEU A 167 13.95 0.80 -14.25
N ASP A 168 12.79 1.03 -14.87
CA ASP A 168 12.51 2.29 -15.57
C ASP A 168 12.40 3.46 -14.59
N ASN A 169 11.86 3.21 -13.39
CA ASN A 169 11.77 4.20 -12.33
C ASN A 169 12.54 3.71 -11.09
N PRO A 170 13.48 4.52 -10.55
CA PRO A 170 14.20 4.16 -9.33
C PRO A 170 13.35 4.16 -8.07
N TRP A 171 12.21 4.83 -8.04
CA TRP A 171 11.35 4.96 -6.86
C TRP A 171 10.45 3.73 -6.63
N VAL A 172 11.08 2.55 -6.53
CA VAL A 172 10.42 1.29 -6.21
C VAL A 172 10.09 1.20 -4.71
N LEU A 173 8.88 0.74 -4.41
CA LEU A 173 8.42 0.50 -3.04
C LEU A 173 8.29 -0.99 -2.73
N THR A 174 7.91 -1.78 -3.73
CA THR A 174 7.63 -3.21 -3.56
C THR A 174 8.22 -4.04 -4.69
N CYS A 175 8.49 -5.30 -4.37
CA CYS A 175 8.84 -6.31 -5.33
C CYS A 175 8.20 -7.64 -4.95
N SER A 176 7.90 -8.44 -5.96
CA SER A 176 7.41 -9.79 -5.78
C SER A 176 8.04 -10.72 -6.82
N LEU A 177 8.23 -11.98 -6.43
CA LEU A 177 8.76 -13.04 -7.29
C LEU A 177 7.64 -14.03 -7.60
N SER A 178 7.47 -14.39 -8.87
CA SER A 178 6.50 -15.41 -9.25
C SER A 178 6.91 -16.78 -8.66
N PRO A 179 5.97 -17.65 -8.25
CA PRO A 179 6.29 -18.99 -7.74
C PRO A 179 7.08 -19.87 -8.73
N ASN A 180 6.93 -19.67 -10.03
CA ASN A 180 7.70 -20.37 -11.07
C ASN A 180 9.09 -19.77 -11.37
N GLU A 181 9.47 -18.69 -10.68
CA GLU A 181 10.72 -17.93 -10.86
C GLU A 181 11.00 -17.40 -12.27
N LYS A 182 9.99 -17.33 -13.14
CA LYS A 182 10.13 -16.82 -14.51
C LYS A 182 9.78 -15.34 -14.61
N MET A 183 9.14 -14.76 -13.60
CA MET A 183 8.70 -13.38 -13.61
C MET A 183 8.99 -12.70 -12.28
N VAL A 184 9.28 -11.40 -12.34
CA VAL A 184 9.30 -10.52 -11.16
C VAL A 184 8.48 -9.29 -11.41
N ALA A 185 7.90 -8.78 -10.34
CA ALA A 185 7.12 -7.56 -10.35
C ALA A 185 7.86 -6.46 -9.60
N SER A 186 7.77 -5.26 -10.14
CA SER A 186 8.19 -4.02 -9.51
C SER A 186 7.03 -3.05 -9.52
N ALA A 187 6.83 -2.34 -8.42
CA ALA A 187 5.88 -1.24 -8.37
C ALA A 187 6.31 -0.18 -7.33
N GLY A 188 5.88 1.06 -7.51
CA GLY A 188 6.21 2.14 -6.58
C GLY A 188 5.51 3.46 -6.89
N LEU A 189 6.26 4.56 -6.85
CA LEU A 189 5.75 5.92 -7.03
C LEU A 189 5.40 6.29 -8.48
N ASP A 190 5.62 5.38 -9.43
CA ASP A 190 5.28 5.55 -10.85
C ASP A 190 3.83 5.17 -11.18
N ASN A 191 3.05 4.74 -10.18
CA ASN A 191 1.67 4.28 -10.29
C ASN A 191 1.48 3.10 -11.26
N HIS A 192 2.58 2.44 -11.65
CA HIS A 192 2.59 1.34 -12.60
C HIS A 192 3.13 0.08 -11.94
N CYS A 193 2.55 -1.06 -12.29
CA CYS A 193 3.14 -2.35 -11.92
C CYS A 193 3.81 -2.94 -13.17
N THR A 194 5.12 -3.07 -13.12
CA THR A 194 5.93 -3.58 -14.24
C THR A 194 6.36 -5.01 -13.96
N ILE A 195 6.02 -5.91 -14.88
CA ILE A 195 6.42 -7.32 -14.82
C ILE A 195 7.60 -7.53 -15.76
N TYR A 196 8.70 -8.05 -15.20
CA TYR A 196 9.89 -8.43 -15.94
C TYR A 196 9.95 -9.94 -16.04
N LYS A 197 10.26 -10.44 -17.24
CA LYS A 197 10.57 -11.85 -17.45
C LYS A 197 12.03 -12.11 -17.08
N ILE A 198 12.25 -13.15 -16.29
CA ILE A 198 13.57 -13.64 -15.91
C ILE A 198 13.88 -14.88 -16.73
N LYS A 199 15.14 -14.99 -17.18
CA LYS A 199 15.64 -16.22 -17.78
C LYS A 199 15.91 -17.21 -16.65
N SER A 200 15.28 -18.37 -16.70
CA SER A 200 15.40 -19.42 -15.69
C SER A 200 16.82 -20.01 -15.59
N ASP A 201 17.67 -19.77 -16.59
CA ASP A 201 19.09 -20.11 -16.57
C ASP A 201 19.87 -19.14 -17.48
N THR A 202 20.70 -18.30 -16.87
CA THR A 202 22.08 -18.29 -17.32
C THR A 202 22.85 -18.97 -16.22
N SER A 203 23.13 -20.26 -16.43
CA SER A 203 24.38 -20.87 -15.97
C SER A 203 25.49 -19.82 -15.92
N ASN A 204 26.37 -19.88 -14.92
CA ASN A 204 27.55 -19.02 -14.69
C ASN A 204 28.51 -18.82 -15.88
N TYR A 205 28.15 -19.18 -17.10
CA TYR A 205 28.87 -18.84 -18.31
C TYR A 205 28.54 -17.39 -18.71
N PRO A 206 29.57 -16.51 -18.81
CA PRO A 206 29.40 -15.29 -19.58
C PRO A 206 28.90 -15.70 -20.98
N VAL A 207 27.90 -14.96 -21.47
CA VAL A 207 27.30 -15.10 -22.81
C VAL A 207 28.35 -15.59 -23.81
N GLN A 208 28.23 -16.83 -24.28
CA GLN A 208 29.12 -17.36 -25.31
C GLN A 208 29.04 -16.45 -26.54
N HIS A 209 30.20 -15.94 -26.93
CA HIS A 209 30.40 -15.20 -28.16
C HIS A 209 29.89 -16.05 -29.33
N TYR A 210 28.82 -15.60 -30.00
CA TYR A 210 28.62 -15.99 -31.39
C TYR A 210 29.73 -15.31 -32.19
N GLN A 211 30.64 -16.11 -32.76
CA GLN A 211 31.52 -15.67 -33.84
C GLN A 211 30.64 -15.38 -35.05
N ASP A 212 30.31 -14.11 -35.25
CA ASP A 212 29.93 -13.62 -36.57
C ASP A 212 31.17 -12.98 -37.18
N ASP A 213 31.55 -13.52 -38.34
CA ASP A 213 32.75 -13.16 -39.06
C ASP A 213 32.72 -11.69 -39.54
N GLN A 214 33.92 -11.07 -39.54
CA GLN A 214 34.37 -9.94 -40.37
C GLN A 214 34.40 -8.49 -39.85
N THR A 215 34.13 -8.17 -38.58
CA THR A 215 34.46 -6.80 -38.08
C THR A 215 35.08 -6.82 -36.68
N GLY A 216 36.39 -6.54 -36.61
CA GLY A 216 37.24 -6.60 -35.42
C GLY A 216 37.02 -5.52 -34.35
N TYR A 217 35.77 -5.25 -33.97
CA TYR A 217 35.43 -4.51 -32.77
C TYR A 217 34.31 -5.25 -32.03
N LEU A 218 34.67 -5.93 -30.94
CA LEU A 218 33.71 -6.58 -30.05
C LEU A 218 33.22 -5.56 -29.00
N PRO A 219 31.97 -5.07 -29.04
CA PRO A 219 31.42 -4.44 -27.84
C PRO A 219 31.22 -5.53 -26.78
N MET A 220 31.77 -5.34 -25.58
CA MET A 220 31.32 -6.06 -24.39
C MET A 220 29.82 -5.79 -24.22
N ARG A 221 28.97 -6.69 -24.71
CA ARG A 221 27.55 -6.70 -24.35
C ARG A 221 27.42 -7.38 -22.99
N THR A 222 27.75 -6.64 -21.93
CA THR A 222 27.06 -6.80 -20.64
C THR A 222 25.60 -6.36 -20.87
N GLY A 223 24.85 -7.19 -21.59
CA GLY A 223 23.48 -6.89 -21.94
C GLY A 223 22.64 -6.95 -20.69
N PHE A 224 22.37 -5.78 -20.10
CA PHE A 224 21.25 -5.57 -19.19
C PHE A 224 19.99 -5.94 -19.98
N TYR A 225 19.59 -7.21 -19.94
CA TYR A 225 18.39 -7.69 -20.63
C TYR A 225 17.18 -7.17 -19.86
N GLN A 226 16.69 -6.00 -20.26
CA GLN A 226 15.38 -5.52 -19.84
C GLN A 226 14.31 -6.24 -20.67
N SER A 227 13.86 -7.40 -20.23
CA SER A 227 12.70 -8.09 -20.81
C SER A 227 11.44 -7.75 -20.05
N VAL A 228 10.94 -6.52 -20.23
CA VAL A 228 9.60 -6.15 -19.77
C VAL A 228 8.57 -7.02 -20.50
N GLN A 229 7.74 -7.72 -19.73
CA GLN A 229 6.65 -8.53 -20.27
C GLN A 229 5.37 -7.72 -20.36
N SER A 230 5.01 -7.00 -19.31
CA SER A 230 3.79 -6.20 -19.24
C SER A 230 3.96 -5.03 -18.29
N ILE A 231 3.32 -3.90 -18.62
CA ILE A 231 3.23 -2.73 -17.75
C ILE A 231 1.75 -2.49 -17.50
N PHE A 232 1.34 -2.61 -16.23
CA PHE A 232 -0.02 -2.36 -15.82
C PHE A 232 -0.19 -0.90 -15.44
N LYS A 233 -1.05 -0.21 -16.19
CA LYS A 233 -1.41 1.18 -15.95
C LYS A 233 -2.90 1.24 -15.60
N GLY A 234 -3.23 1.69 -14.40
CA GLY A 234 -4.62 1.85 -14.00
C GLY A 234 -4.83 2.33 -12.57
N HIS A 235 -3.80 2.32 -11.73
CA HIS A 235 -3.83 3.04 -10.46
C HIS A 235 -3.63 4.54 -10.67
N THR A 236 -4.30 5.35 -9.85
CA THR A 236 -4.20 6.81 -9.91
C THR A 236 -3.17 7.37 -8.93
N ALA A 237 -2.68 6.55 -8.01
CA ALA A 237 -1.67 6.90 -7.02
C ALA A 237 -0.58 5.81 -6.93
N TYR A 238 0.36 6.00 -6.02
CA TYR A 238 1.49 5.09 -5.85
C TYR A 238 1.03 3.68 -5.48
N ILE A 239 1.81 2.68 -5.87
CA ILE A 239 1.56 1.29 -5.51
C ILE A 239 2.45 0.96 -4.32
N SER A 240 1.84 0.70 -3.18
CA SER A 240 2.52 0.41 -1.92
C SER A 240 3.01 -1.03 -1.87
N ASP A 241 2.17 -1.97 -2.32
CA ASP A 241 2.51 -3.39 -2.31
C ASP A 241 2.00 -4.17 -3.53
N CYS A 242 2.70 -5.26 -3.84
CA CYS A 242 2.37 -6.18 -4.92
C CYS A 242 2.70 -7.61 -4.53
N GLU A 243 1.84 -8.56 -4.92
CA GLU A 243 2.06 -9.97 -4.63
C GLU A 243 1.49 -10.87 -5.73
N PHE A 244 2.30 -11.83 -6.18
CA PHE A 244 1.89 -12.80 -7.20
C PHE A 244 0.90 -13.82 -6.63
N ILE A 245 -0.26 -13.95 -7.28
CA ILE A 245 -1.20 -15.03 -7.02
C ILE A 245 -1.02 -16.07 -8.12
N GLY A 246 -0.35 -17.16 -7.75
CA GLY A 246 0.08 -18.17 -8.72
C GLY A 246 1.01 -17.58 -9.78
N ASN A 247 0.94 -18.08 -11.00
CA ASN A 247 1.91 -17.75 -12.06
C ASN A 247 1.44 -16.66 -13.03
N ASN A 248 0.13 -16.43 -13.09
CA ASN A 248 -0.49 -15.65 -14.16
C ASN A 248 -1.22 -14.40 -13.66
N SER A 249 -1.33 -14.24 -12.34
CA SER A 249 -2.07 -13.14 -11.74
C SER A 249 -1.21 -12.43 -10.70
N ILE A 250 -1.44 -11.13 -10.55
CA ILE A 250 -0.80 -10.32 -9.52
C ILE A 250 -1.84 -9.41 -8.88
N VAL A 251 -1.76 -9.25 -7.56
CA VAL A 251 -2.54 -8.27 -6.82
C VAL A 251 -1.66 -7.09 -6.46
N THR A 252 -2.20 -5.89 -6.61
CA THR A 252 -1.54 -4.64 -6.25
C THR A 252 -2.43 -3.84 -5.30
N GLY A 253 -1.81 -3.20 -4.31
CA GLY A 253 -2.45 -2.29 -3.38
C GLY A 253 -1.92 -0.89 -3.60
N SER A 254 -2.81 0.10 -3.66
CA SER A 254 -2.42 1.47 -4.00
C SER A 254 -2.94 2.49 -2.98
N GLY A 255 -2.25 3.63 -2.93
CA GLY A 255 -2.69 4.82 -2.22
C GLY A 255 -3.96 5.45 -2.80
N ASP A 256 -4.50 4.95 -3.92
CA ASP A 256 -5.80 5.39 -4.45
C ASP A 256 -6.99 4.71 -3.76
N MET A 257 -6.74 4.04 -2.63
CA MET A 257 -7.73 3.31 -1.81
C MET A 257 -8.26 2.04 -2.47
N THR A 258 -7.67 1.62 -3.60
CA THR A 258 -8.08 0.41 -4.32
C THR A 258 -7.01 -0.68 -4.27
N CYS A 259 -7.46 -1.93 -4.30
CA CYS A 259 -6.62 -3.04 -4.71
C CYS A 259 -7.06 -3.50 -6.10
N ALA A 260 -6.13 -3.92 -6.95
CA ALA A 260 -6.43 -4.41 -8.29
C ALA A 260 -5.84 -5.80 -8.50
N LEU A 261 -6.62 -6.68 -9.13
CA LEU A 261 -6.16 -7.97 -9.63
C LEU A 261 -5.87 -7.84 -11.12
N TRP A 262 -4.65 -8.17 -11.52
CA TRP A 262 -4.20 -8.11 -12.91
C TRP A 262 -3.98 -9.51 -13.46
N ASP A 263 -4.39 -9.73 -14.70
CA ASP A 263 -4.10 -10.94 -15.44
C ASP A 263 -2.93 -10.68 -16.39
N ILE A 264 -1.80 -11.34 -16.13
CA ILE A 264 -0.54 -11.17 -16.86
C ILE A 264 -0.65 -11.74 -18.27
N THR A 265 -1.45 -12.78 -18.48
CA THR A 265 -1.62 -13.38 -19.81
C THR A 265 -2.44 -12.49 -20.72
N LYS A 266 -3.44 -11.80 -20.17
CA LYS A 266 -4.29 -10.85 -20.90
C LYS A 266 -3.69 -9.45 -20.99
N GLY A 267 -2.79 -9.10 -20.07
CA GLY A 267 -2.21 -7.75 -19.99
C GLY A 267 -3.22 -6.69 -19.55
N SER A 268 -4.32 -7.10 -18.92
CA SER A 268 -5.42 -6.22 -18.54
C SER A 268 -5.80 -6.39 -17.07
N LYS A 269 -6.42 -5.35 -16.51
CA LYS A 269 -7.04 -5.41 -15.19
C LYS A 269 -8.19 -6.42 -15.21
N SER A 270 -8.16 -7.38 -14.30
CA SER A 270 -9.19 -8.40 -14.15
C SER A 270 -10.32 -7.89 -13.26
N ARG A 271 -9.98 -7.37 -12.07
CA ARG A 271 -10.95 -6.88 -11.08
C ARG A 271 -10.38 -5.74 -10.24
N ASP A 272 -11.29 -4.92 -9.74
CA ASP A 272 -11.02 -3.88 -8.73
C ASP A 272 -11.70 -4.25 -7.41
N PHE A 273 -10.99 -4.03 -6.31
CA PHE A 273 -11.48 -4.17 -4.94
C PHE A 273 -11.53 -2.78 -4.32
N ILE A 274 -12.75 -2.28 -4.16
CA ILE A 274 -13.03 -0.90 -3.76
C ILE A 274 -13.88 -0.96 -2.50
N ASP A 275 -13.28 -0.69 -1.35
CA ASP A 275 -13.97 -0.54 -0.07
C ASP A 275 -13.13 0.22 0.97
N HIS A 276 -11.79 0.23 0.83
CA HIS A 276 -10.93 1.02 1.70
C HIS A 276 -11.20 2.53 1.56
N ILE A 277 -11.03 3.24 2.67
CA ILE A 277 -11.26 4.69 2.76
C ILE A 277 -9.92 5.45 2.86
N GLY A 278 -8.83 4.74 3.13
CA GLY A 278 -7.47 5.28 3.17
C GLY A 278 -6.53 4.49 2.28
N ASP A 279 -5.29 4.98 2.20
CA ASP A 279 -4.21 4.39 1.40
C ASP A 279 -4.02 2.93 1.81
N VAL A 280 -4.04 2.01 0.83
CA VAL A 280 -3.67 0.61 1.09
C VAL A 280 -2.15 0.60 1.20
N LEU A 281 -1.60 0.10 2.31
CA LEU A 281 -0.17 0.17 2.61
C LEU A 281 0.53 -1.19 2.47
N CYS A 282 -0.18 -2.28 2.75
CA CYS A 282 0.39 -3.63 2.72
C CYS A 282 -0.61 -4.67 2.22
N LEU A 283 -0.06 -5.71 1.62
CA LEU A 283 -0.80 -6.89 1.17
C LEU A 283 -0.13 -8.17 1.69
N SER A 284 -0.94 -9.21 1.91
CA SER A 284 -0.43 -10.57 2.08
C SER A 284 -1.39 -11.56 1.46
N ILE A 285 -0.83 -12.54 0.75
CA ILE A 285 -1.53 -13.77 0.40
C ILE A 285 -1.34 -14.76 1.55
N PHE A 286 -2.31 -15.65 1.73
CA PHE A 286 -2.16 -16.77 2.64
C PHE A 286 -1.28 -17.86 2.02
N PRO A 287 -0.44 -18.53 2.80
CA PRO A 287 0.29 -19.69 2.31
C PRO A 287 -0.71 -20.74 1.75
N ASN A 288 -0.33 -21.35 0.62
CA ASN A 288 -1.20 -22.22 -0.18
C ASN A 288 -1.78 -23.36 0.68
N ASN A 289 -3.03 -23.19 1.07
CA ASN A 289 -3.87 -24.21 1.69
C ASN A 289 -5.20 -24.19 0.93
N VAL A 290 -5.83 -25.36 0.82
CA VAL A 290 -6.99 -25.64 -0.06
C VAL A 290 -8.16 -24.65 0.14
N LEU A 291 -8.26 -24.02 1.31
CA LEU A 291 -9.31 -23.04 1.65
C LEU A 291 -8.89 -21.58 1.38
N SER A 292 -7.60 -21.26 1.36
CA SER A 292 -7.05 -19.90 1.33
C SER A 292 -6.41 -19.51 0.00
N ASP A 293 -6.33 -20.41 -0.98
CA ASP A 293 -5.74 -20.19 -2.32
C ASP A 293 -6.34 -19.00 -3.10
N ASN A 294 -7.54 -18.55 -2.74
CA ASN A 294 -8.23 -17.43 -3.39
C ASN A 294 -8.47 -16.25 -2.46
N LEU A 295 -7.88 -16.25 -1.27
CA LEU A 295 -8.00 -15.18 -0.30
C LEU A 295 -6.73 -14.35 -0.27
N PHE A 296 -6.89 -13.03 -0.17
CA PHE A 296 -5.79 -12.13 0.19
C PHE A 296 -6.27 -11.13 1.23
N ILE A 297 -5.32 -10.56 1.96
CA ILE A 297 -5.59 -9.55 2.98
C ILE A 297 -4.91 -8.24 2.57
N SER A 298 -5.62 -7.15 2.79
CA SER A 298 -5.08 -5.79 2.65
C SER A 298 -5.16 -5.03 3.96
N GLY A 299 -4.10 -4.28 4.27
CA GLY A 299 -4.06 -3.33 5.38
C GLY A 299 -4.02 -1.89 4.85
N SER A 300 -4.79 -1.00 5.47
CA SER A 300 -4.93 0.39 5.03
C SER A 300 -4.66 1.39 6.17
N SER A 301 -4.38 2.64 5.79
CA SER A 301 -4.30 3.81 6.68
C SER A 301 -5.62 4.10 7.40
N ASP A 302 -6.75 3.56 6.92
CA ASP A 302 -8.04 3.65 7.63
C ASP A 302 -8.08 2.86 8.96
N GLY A 303 -7.04 2.08 9.27
CA GLY A 303 -6.95 1.27 10.47
C GLY A 303 -7.75 -0.04 10.38
N TYR A 304 -8.17 -0.43 9.19
CA TYR A 304 -8.82 -1.71 8.91
C TYR A 304 -7.89 -2.64 8.14
N ALA A 305 -8.02 -3.92 8.44
CA ALA A 305 -7.61 -4.98 7.54
C ALA A 305 -8.84 -5.63 6.94
N LYS A 306 -8.81 -5.86 5.63
CA LYS A 306 -9.93 -6.45 4.90
C LYS A 306 -9.47 -7.72 4.22
N ILE A 307 -10.35 -8.72 4.24
CA ILE A 307 -10.11 -10.01 3.61
C ILE A 307 -10.97 -10.08 2.38
N TRP A 308 -10.34 -10.44 1.28
CA TRP A 308 -10.94 -10.43 -0.03
C TRP A 308 -10.92 -11.82 -0.62
N ASP A 309 -12.05 -12.24 -1.18
CA ASP A 309 -12.09 -13.39 -2.09
C ASP A 309 -11.87 -12.88 -3.52
N LEU A 310 -10.89 -13.42 -4.23
CA LEU A 310 -10.62 -13.06 -5.62
C LEU A 310 -11.82 -13.26 -6.55
N ARG A 311 -12.78 -14.10 -6.15
CA ARG A 311 -14.00 -14.41 -6.89
C ARG A 311 -15.08 -13.34 -6.72
N GLN A 312 -15.01 -12.53 -5.66
CA GLN A 312 -16.04 -11.55 -5.30
C GLN A 312 -15.44 -10.14 -5.17
N PRO A 313 -16.12 -9.08 -5.65
CA PRO A 313 -15.58 -7.72 -5.56
C PRO A 313 -15.75 -7.09 -4.16
N THR A 314 -16.60 -7.67 -3.31
CA THR A 314 -16.85 -7.20 -1.93
C THR A 314 -15.92 -7.89 -0.94
N PRO A 315 -15.50 -7.22 0.14
CA PRO A 315 -14.71 -7.87 1.17
C PRO A 315 -15.54 -8.92 1.90
N SER A 316 -14.94 -10.06 2.19
CA SER A 316 -15.54 -11.16 2.94
C SER A 316 -15.62 -10.85 4.44
N GLN A 317 -14.57 -10.21 4.99
CA GLN A 317 -14.47 -9.86 6.40
C GLN A 317 -13.73 -8.52 6.57
N ASN A 318 -14.09 -7.78 7.62
CA ASN A 318 -13.53 -6.48 7.97
C ASN A 318 -13.06 -6.47 9.44
N PHE A 319 -11.77 -6.28 9.66
CA PHE A 319 -11.15 -6.24 10.99
C PHE A 319 -10.79 -4.81 11.36
N ARG A 320 -11.37 -4.31 12.46
CA ARG A 320 -11.04 -3.02 13.06
C ARG A 320 -9.85 -3.20 14.00
N ILE A 321 -8.72 -2.57 13.71
CA ILE A 321 -7.45 -2.78 14.42
C ILE A 321 -7.16 -1.62 15.37
N SER A 322 -6.84 -0.44 14.81
CA SER A 322 -6.43 0.76 15.54
C SER A 322 -6.82 2.02 14.78
N ASN A 323 -6.84 3.19 15.42
CA ASN A 323 -7.06 4.46 14.72
C ASN A 323 -5.78 4.97 14.01
N SER A 324 -4.81 4.09 13.74
CA SER A 324 -3.58 4.44 13.03
C SER A 324 -3.36 3.54 11.84
N ASP A 325 -2.29 3.84 11.11
CA ASP A 325 -1.95 3.16 9.88
C ASP A 325 -1.54 1.71 10.10
N VAL A 326 -2.06 0.83 9.25
CA VAL A 326 -1.64 -0.57 9.17
C VAL A 326 -0.45 -0.68 8.23
N SER A 327 0.75 -0.73 8.80
CA SER A 327 2.01 -0.70 8.05
C SER A 327 2.41 -2.05 7.47
N SER A 328 2.07 -3.15 8.14
CA SER A 328 2.54 -4.48 7.76
C SER A 328 1.55 -5.58 8.14
N LEU A 329 1.53 -6.63 7.33
CA LEU A 329 0.59 -7.72 7.44
C LEU A 329 1.22 -9.02 6.94
N LYS A 330 0.99 -10.13 7.65
CA LYS A 330 1.31 -11.48 7.17
C LYS A 330 0.31 -12.52 7.63
N GLY A 331 -0.04 -13.41 6.70
CA GLY A 331 -0.73 -14.66 7.01
C GLY A 331 0.13 -15.57 7.89
N PHE A 332 -0.51 -16.23 8.85
CA PHE A 332 0.09 -17.29 9.64
C PHE A 332 0.37 -18.51 8.74
N PRO A 333 1.41 -19.33 9.02
CA PRO A 333 1.78 -20.47 8.16
C PRO A 333 0.66 -21.48 7.86
N ASP A 334 -0.31 -21.63 8.76
CA ASP A 334 -1.48 -22.52 8.61
C ASP A 334 -2.58 -21.95 7.67
N GLY A 335 -2.52 -20.65 7.35
CA GLY A 335 -3.51 -19.95 6.52
C GLY A 335 -4.80 -19.55 7.24
N ASN A 336 -4.98 -19.93 8.51
CA ASN A 336 -6.20 -19.66 9.30
C ASN A 336 -6.13 -18.40 10.18
N ALA A 337 -4.95 -17.83 10.35
CA ALA A 337 -4.72 -16.66 11.18
C ALA A 337 -3.80 -15.67 10.46
N PHE A 338 -3.67 -14.46 10.98
CA PHE A 338 -2.78 -13.44 10.43
C PHE A 338 -2.37 -12.43 11.52
N ALA A 339 -1.16 -11.90 11.40
CA ALA A 339 -0.66 -10.84 12.26
C ALA A 339 -0.60 -9.51 11.51
N ILE A 340 -0.82 -8.45 12.27
CA ILE A 340 -0.86 -7.08 11.78
C ILE A 340 0.00 -6.21 12.66
N GLY A 341 0.92 -5.48 12.03
CA GLY A 341 1.71 -4.43 12.63
C GLY A 341 1.09 -3.09 12.30
N SER A 342 0.95 -2.25 13.32
CA SER A 342 0.35 -0.93 13.21
C SER A 342 1.32 0.14 13.73
N ASP A 343 1.10 1.38 13.30
CA ASP A 343 1.93 2.52 13.70
C ASP A 343 1.79 2.88 15.19
N ASP A 344 0.71 2.39 15.85
CA ASP A 344 0.51 2.42 17.31
C ASP A 344 1.52 1.57 18.12
N ALA A 345 2.56 1.03 17.48
CA ALA A 345 3.58 0.15 18.07
C ALA A 345 3.04 -1.20 18.58
N LEU A 346 1.81 -1.55 18.22
CA LEU A 346 1.17 -2.80 18.60
C LEU A 346 1.18 -3.78 17.43
N ILE A 347 1.35 -5.05 17.76
CA ILE A 347 1.08 -6.14 16.84
C ILE A 347 -0.16 -6.86 17.36
N ARG A 348 -1.12 -7.14 16.47
CA ARG A 348 -2.33 -7.89 16.82
C ARG A 348 -2.42 -9.15 15.97
N LEU A 349 -2.76 -10.27 16.59
CA LEU A 349 -2.99 -11.55 15.93
C LEU A 349 -4.50 -11.82 15.87
N PHE A 350 -4.99 -12.16 14.68
CA PHE A 350 -6.40 -12.46 14.43
C PHE A 350 -6.57 -13.88 13.87
N ASP A 351 -7.69 -14.52 14.16
CA ASP A 351 -8.14 -15.77 13.53
C ASP A 351 -9.34 -15.47 12.63
N LEU A 352 -9.33 -16.05 11.43
CA LEU A 352 -10.35 -15.90 10.40
C LEU A 352 -11.70 -16.48 10.81
N ARG A 353 -11.68 -17.56 11.59
CA ARG A 353 -12.90 -18.31 11.96
C ARG A 353 -13.60 -17.70 13.15
N SER A 354 -12.84 -17.16 14.09
CA SER A 354 -13.38 -16.48 15.27
C SER A 354 -13.78 -15.03 14.98
N ASP A 355 -13.23 -14.42 13.92
CA ASP A 355 -13.40 -13.00 13.57
C ASP A 355 -13.03 -12.06 14.75
N CYS A 356 -12.14 -12.53 15.64
CA CYS A 356 -11.74 -11.88 16.87
C CYS A 356 -10.21 -11.81 17.01
N GLU A 357 -9.75 -10.85 17.80
CA GLU A 357 -8.35 -10.73 18.19
C GLU A 357 -7.98 -11.84 19.19
N LEU A 358 -6.90 -12.56 18.89
CA LEU A 358 -6.37 -13.64 19.74
C LEU A 358 -5.33 -13.13 20.74
N ALA A 359 -4.43 -12.25 20.31
CA ALA A 359 -3.33 -11.75 21.11
C ALA A 359 -2.85 -10.36 20.66
N GLN A 360 -2.40 -9.57 21.64
CA GLN A 360 -1.83 -8.24 21.44
C GLN A 360 -0.39 -8.21 21.95
N TYR A 361 0.57 -7.92 21.08
CA TYR A 361 1.98 -7.77 21.42
C TYR A 361 2.33 -6.28 21.53
N SER A 362 2.82 -5.88 22.71
CA SER A 362 3.19 -4.51 23.03
C SER A 362 4.57 -4.47 23.65
N LEU A 363 5.53 -3.89 22.94
CA LEU A 363 6.88 -3.72 23.45
C LEU A 363 6.89 -2.84 24.71
N SER A 364 6.06 -1.80 24.74
CA SER A 364 5.93 -0.92 25.91
C SER A 364 5.42 -1.64 27.15
N SER A 365 4.51 -2.62 26.98
CA SER A 365 3.98 -3.41 28.09
C SER A 365 5.03 -4.37 28.64
N VAL A 366 5.80 -5.02 27.77
CA VAL A 366 6.91 -5.88 28.19
C VAL A 366 7.97 -5.07 28.93
N LEU A 367 8.34 -3.90 28.40
CA LEU A 367 9.33 -3.02 29.03
C LEU A 367 8.89 -2.47 30.39
N LYS A 368 7.60 -2.22 30.60
CA LYS A 368 7.07 -1.81 31.92
C LYS A 368 7.05 -2.95 32.93
N ASN A 369 6.78 -4.17 32.47
CA ASN A 369 6.68 -5.35 33.34
C ASN A 369 8.05 -5.92 33.72
N SER A 370 9.05 -5.76 32.85
CA SER A 370 10.44 -6.01 33.20
C SER A 370 10.99 -4.77 33.89
N HIS A 371 11.43 -4.84 35.15
CA HIS A 371 12.22 -3.78 35.81
C HIS A 371 13.63 -3.61 35.16
N LEU A 372 13.69 -3.55 33.83
CA LEU A 372 14.89 -3.40 33.05
C LEU A 372 15.02 -1.93 32.67
N THR A 373 16.11 -1.33 33.13
CA THR A 373 16.57 -0.02 32.68
C THR A 373 16.77 -0.06 31.16
N ASP A 374 16.50 1.07 30.47
CA ASP A 374 16.71 1.30 29.02
C ASP A 374 18.11 0.90 28.47
N SER A 375 19.01 0.40 29.31
CA SER A 375 20.39 0.02 29.03
C SER A 375 20.58 -1.37 28.40
N GLU A 376 19.60 -2.27 28.46
CA GLU A 376 19.73 -3.64 27.91
C GLU A 376 19.15 -3.81 26.49
N LEU A 377 18.44 -2.81 25.98
CA LEU A 377 18.02 -2.78 24.57
C LEU A 377 18.98 -1.90 23.76
N PRO A 378 19.54 -2.39 22.65
CA PRO A 378 20.44 -1.60 21.81
C PRO A 378 19.65 -0.46 21.16
N GLN A 379 19.88 0.76 21.63
CA GLN A 379 19.47 1.96 20.93
C GLN A 379 20.36 2.12 19.68
N MET A 380 19.77 2.21 18.49
CA MET A 380 20.50 2.68 17.33
C MET A 380 20.92 4.13 17.56
N THR A 381 22.20 4.37 17.86
CA THR A 381 22.77 5.71 17.89
C THR A 381 22.94 6.22 16.46
N LEU A 382 22.02 7.08 16.02
CA LEU A 382 22.21 7.84 14.79
C LEU A 382 23.47 8.73 14.95
N PRO A 383 24.41 8.73 13.99
CA PRO A 383 25.52 9.67 14.02
C PRO A 383 24.98 11.09 13.97
N LEU A 384 25.28 11.90 14.98
CA LEU A 384 25.01 13.33 14.96
C LEU A 384 25.67 13.95 13.71
N PRO A 385 24.99 14.83 12.97
CA PRO A 385 25.62 15.55 11.87
C PRO A 385 26.80 16.37 12.42
N PRO A 386 27.93 16.44 11.70
CA PRO A 386 29.07 17.21 12.14
C PRO A 386 28.66 18.69 12.30
N PRO A 387 29.18 19.40 13.31
CA PRO A 387 28.84 20.79 13.53
C PRO A 387 29.24 21.63 12.29
N PRO A 388 28.46 22.67 11.94
CA PRO A 388 28.73 23.48 10.77
C PRO A 388 30.09 24.16 10.92
N GLN A 389 31.02 23.82 10.03
CA GLN A 389 32.29 24.53 9.90
C GLN A 389 32.00 25.91 9.33
N ILE A 390 32.29 26.95 10.10
CA ILE A 390 32.21 28.35 9.68
C ILE A 390 33.25 28.55 8.57
N ALA A 391 32.80 28.55 7.32
CA ALA A 391 33.62 28.94 6.19
C ALA A 391 33.70 30.48 6.13
N ASN A 392 34.90 31.02 6.30
CA ASN A 392 35.21 32.42 6.06
C ASN A 392 35.06 32.74 4.56
N GLU A 393 33.95 33.36 4.17
CA GLU A 393 33.79 33.94 2.84
C GLU A 393 34.58 35.24 2.71
N LYS A 394 35.66 35.21 1.91
CA LYS A 394 36.24 36.42 1.35
C LYS A 394 35.38 36.89 0.18
N GLN A 395 34.94 38.13 0.31
CA GLN A 395 34.25 38.96 -0.67
C GLN A 395 34.81 38.84 -2.09
N GLN A 396 33.90 38.67 -3.06
CA GLN A 396 34.00 39.36 -4.34
C GLN A 396 32.59 39.63 -4.90
N ASN A 397 32.20 40.90 -4.80
CA ASN A 397 31.08 41.48 -5.54
C ASN A 397 31.33 41.40 -7.04
N GLN A 398 30.29 41.08 -7.82
CA GLN A 398 29.80 42.01 -8.84
C GLN A 398 28.40 41.63 -9.34
N HIS A 399 27.56 42.66 -9.37
CA HIS A 399 26.19 42.72 -9.87
C HIS A 399 26.03 42.23 -11.31
N HIS A 400 24.89 41.63 -11.63
CA HIS A 400 23.90 42.25 -12.55
C HIS A 400 22.51 41.60 -12.39
N GLN A 401 21.52 42.47 -12.20
CA GLN A 401 20.09 42.17 -12.15
C GLN A 401 19.55 41.94 -13.57
N HIS A 402 18.65 40.96 -13.74
CA HIS A 402 17.40 41.13 -14.49
C HIS A 402 16.44 39.96 -14.17
N HIS A 403 15.30 40.31 -13.56
CA HIS A 403 14.11 39.46 -13.42
C HIS A 403 13.35 39.39 -14.76
N PHE A 404 12.80 38.22 -15.12
CA PHE A 404 11.35 37.95 -15.06
C PHE A 404 10.97 36.51 -15.48
N ASN A 405 10.27 35.84 -14.55
CA ASN A 405 9.18 34.86 -14.63
C ASN A 405 9.22 33.63 -15.57
N THR A 406 9.31 32.45 -14.95
CA THR A 406 8.39 31.33 -15.27
C THR A 406 8.10 30.54 -13.99
N SER A 407 6.82 30.44 -13.65
CA SER A 407 6.29 29.82 -12.43
C SER A 407 6.24 28.29 -12.57
N GLY A 408 7.14 27.59 -11.87
CA GLY A 408 7.02 26.18 -11.51
C GLY A 408 6.96 26.08 -9.99
N ILE A 409 5.75 25.93 -9.43
CA ILE A 409 5.54 25.78 -8.00
C ILE A 409 5.79 24.31 -7.64
N ALA A 410 7.01 24.01 -7.21
CA ALA A 410 7.27 22.92 -6.28
C ALA A 410 7.30 23.55 -4.89
N ALA A 411 6.27 23.29 -4.07
CA ALA A 411 6.18 23.79 -2.71
C ALA A 411 6.15 22.63 -1.72
N THR A 412 7.34 22.26 -1.24
CA THR A 412 7.51 21.80 0.14
C THR A 412 7.27 22.98 1.07
N GLY A 413 6.42 22.85 2.09
CA GLY A 413 6.29 23.88 3.11
C GLY A 413 5.29 23.49 4.20
N THR A 414 5.79 23.40 5.43
CA THR A 414 4.97 23.23 6.63
C THR A 414 4.97 24.53 7.46
N PHE A 415 3.75 24.93 7.87
CA PHE A 415 3.30 25.76 9.03
C PHE A 415 3.25 27.31 9.02
N GLY A 416 2.10 27.85 9.50
CA GLY A 416 1.95 29.22 10.05
C GLY A 416 0.53 29.86 10.19
N ASN A 417 -0.32 29.36 11.11
CA ASN A 417 -1.43 29.96 11.93
C ASN A 417 -2.31 31.18 11.51
N ASN A 418 -3.64 31.06 11.69
CA ASN A 418 -4.44 31.73 12.77
C ASN A 418 -5.98 31.57 12.60
N THR A 419 -6.65 30.88 13.54
CA THR A 419 -7.88 31.35 14.22
C THR A 419 -8.07 30.57 15.53
N LEU A 420 -8.21 31.30 16.64
CA LEU A 420 -8.34 30.82 18.02
C LEU A 420 -9.69 30.12 18.28
N SER A 421 -9.66 29.00 19.02
CA SER A 421 -10.41 28.87 20.30
C SER A 421 -10.00 27.60 21.08
N ASP A 422 -9.49 27.84 22.29
CA ASP A 422 -9.61 27.05 23.53
C ASP A 422 -8.90 25.69 23.74
N ARG A 423 -7.67 25.82 24.27
CA ARG A 423 -7.15 25.24 25.54
C ARG A 423 -7.71 23.90 26.05
N SER A 424 -6.89 22.85 25.89
CA SER A 424 -6.46 21.97 26.99
C SER A 424 -5.01 21.54 26.76
N SER A 425 -4.07 22.19 27.45
CA SER A 425 -2.63 21.99 27.32
C SER A 425 -2.12 20.97 28.33
N THR A 426 -1.95 19.72 27.88
CA THR A 426 -0.99 18.76 28.41
C THR A 426 -0.52 17.90 27.23
N ASP A 427 0.79 17.68 27.14
CA ASP A 427 1.50 16.81 26.17
C ASP A 427 1.84 17.38 24.79
N SER A 428 2.74 18.36 24.77
CA SER A 428 3.52 18.74 23.56
C SER A 428 5.02 18.51 23.71
N ARG A 429 5.45 17.72 24.71
CA ARG A 429 6.81 17.15 24.81
C ARG A 429 6.90 15.65 24.44
N ASN A 430 5.77 14.96 24.27
CA ASN A 430 5.73 13.55 23.86
C ASN A 430 5.71 13.36 22.32
N SER A 431 5.41 14.41 21.56
CA SER A 431 5.22 14.35 20.10
C SER A 431 6.51 14.26 19.26
N ILE A 432 7.68 14.12 19.89
CA ILE A 432 8.97 13.84 19.21
C ILE A 432 9.54 12.46 19.63
N LEU A 433 8.88 11.74 20.55
CA LEU A 433 9.38 10.50 21.17
C LEU A 433 8.50 9.26 20.93
N GLU A 434 7.43 9.35 20.13
CA GLU A 434 6.49 8.26 19.88
C GLU A 434 6.24 8.02 18.38
N ASN A 435 7.27 7.72 17.61
CA ASN A 435 7.08 7.05 16.31
C ASN A 435 7.68 5.64 16.35
N ARG A 436 7.13 4.83 17.26
CA ARG A 436 7.54 3.44 17.54
C ARG A 436 6.79 2.43 16.67
N GLY A 437 6.35 2.83 15.47
CA GLY A 437 5.59 1.97 14.58
C GLY A 437 6.32 0.67 14.23
N VAL A 438 5.54 -0.39 14.04
CA VAL A 438 6.02 -1.64 13.42
C VAL A 438 6.13 -1.39 11.92
N PHE A 439 7.21 -1.79 11.25
CA PHE A 439 7.42 -1.55 9.81
C PHE A 439 7.22 -2.80 8.96
N SER A 440 7.62 -3.94 9.51
CA SER A 440 7.55 -5.22 8.81
C SER A 440 7.41 -6.33 9.83
N LEU A 441 6.69 -7.37 9.44
CA LEU A 441 6.51 -8.55 10.26
C LEU A 441 6.60 -9.80 9.39
N ASP A 442 7.07 -10.90 9.98
CA ASP A 442 7.02 -12.22 9.36
C ASP A 442 7.01 -13.34 10.40
N PHE A 443 6.44 -14.49 10.04
CA PHE A 443 6.40 -15.66 10.91
C PHE A 443 7.51 -16.64 10.59
N GLY A 444 8.04 -17.28 11.62
CA GLY A 444 8.78 -18.54 11.44
C GLY A 444 7.87 -19.62 10.85
N LYS A 445 8.44 -20.60 10.17
CA LYS A 445 7.68 -21.73 9.56
C LYS A 445 6.79 -22.48 10.56
N SER A 446 7.24 -22.63 11.80
CA SER A 446 6.46 -23.25 12.88
C SER A 446 5.34 -22.37 13.44
N GLY A 447 5.33 -21.06 13.12
CA GLY A 447 4.42 -20.08 13.69
C GLY A 447 4.68 -19.73 15.16
N ARG A 448 5.68 -20.34 15.82
CA ARG A 448 6.02 -20.04 17.23
C ARG A 448 6.77 -18.72 17.39
N PHE A 449 7.60 -18.37 16.41
CA PHE A 449 8.36 -17.13 16.38
C PHE A 449 7.69 -16.12 15.45
N LEU A 450 7.57 -14.89 15.94
CA LEU A 450 7.13 -13.74 15.17
C LEU A 450 8.27 -12.72 15.15
N TYR A 451 8.75 -12.40 13.95
CA TYR A 451 9.80 -11.41 13.74
C TYR A 451 9.14 -10.08 13.41
N ALA A 452 9.42 -9.04 14.18
CA ALA A 452 8.83 -7.71 14.00
C ALA A 452 9.90 -6.62 13.99
N CYS A 453 9.93 -5.83 12.93
CA CYS A 453 10.82 -4.69 12.79
C CYS A 453 10.17 -3.43 13.35
N TYR A 454 10.82 -2.80 14.31
CA TYR A 454 10.42 -1.51 14.89
C TYR A 454 11.32 -0.40 14.34
N SER A 455 10.83 0.84 14.42
CA SER A 455 11.62 2.01 14.00
C SER A 455 12.98 2.12 14.71
N ASP A 456 12.98 1.94 16.03
CA ASP A 456 14.12 2.36 16.87
C ASP A 456 14.91 1.20 17.46
N TYR A 457 14.25 0.04 17.64
CA TYR A 457 14.79 -1.14 18.34
C TYR A 457 15.29 -2.25 17.41
N GLY A 458 15.24 -2.04 16.09
CA GLY A 458 15.58 -3.06 15.10
C GLY A 458 14.53 -4.17 15.02
N CYS A 459 14.96 -5.42 14.77
CA CYS A 459 14.07 -6.57 14.62
C CYS A 459 13.96 -7.32 15.96
N ILE A 460 12.75 -7.40 16.51
CA ILE A 460 12.46 -8.12 17.76
C ILE A 460 11.82 -9.46 17.44
N VAL A 461 12.22 -10.49 18.17
CA VAL A 461 11.65 -11.83 18.11
C VAL A 461 10.66 -12.01 19.25
N TRP A 462 9.41 -12.24 18.88
CA TRP A 462 8.31 -12.50 19.79
C TRP A 462 7.99 -13.99 19.84
N ASP A 463 7.66 -14.46 21.05
CA ASP A 463 6.95 -15.71 21.23
C ASP A 463 5.45 -15.46 20.98
N THR A 464 4.90 -16.07 19.93
CA THR A 464 3.50 -15.86 19.54
C THR A 464 2.50 -16.33 20.58
N LEU A 465 2.82 -17.37 21.37
CA LEU A 465 1.90 -17.93 22.34
C LEU A 465 1.98 -17.20 23.69
N LYS A 466 3.21 -16.87 24.12
CA LYS A 466 3.46 -16.31 25.46
C LYS A 466 3.45 -14.78 25.51
N ASN A 467 3.50 -14.11 24.36
CA ASN A 467 3.58 -12.64 24.29
C ASN A 467 4.83 -12.07 25.00
N ASP A 468 5.92 -12.81 24.93
CA ASP A 468 7.20 -12.45 25.53
C ASP A 468 8.25 -12.23 24.43
N VAL A 469 9.21 -11.35 24.72
CA VAL A 469 10.35 -11.10 23.84
C VAL A 469 11.39 -12.20 24.06
N VAL A 470 11.69 -12.95 22.99
CA VAL A 470 12.68 -14.02 23.00
C VAL A 470 14.09 -13.49 22.71
N GLY A 471 14.21 -12.44 21.91
CA GLY A 471 15.49 -11.82 21.61
C GLY A 471 15.39 -10.70 20.58
N THR A 472 16.53 -10.09 20.28
CA THR A 472 16.65 -9.01 19.28
C THR A 472 17.65 -9.43 18.20
N ILE A 473 17.32 -9.14 16.96
CA ILE A 473 18.09 -9.43 15.75
C ILE A 473 18.33 -8.13 14.99
N GLY A 474 19.42 -8.07 14.22
CA GLY A 474 19.68 -6.95 13.31
C GLY A 474 20.43 -5.79 13.95
N ASN A 475 20.99 -5.95 15.15
CA ASN A 475 21.89 -4.98 15.79
C ASN A 475 23.10 -4.61 14.93
N ASP A 476 23.46 -5.47 13.97
CA ASP A 476 24.57 -5.18 13.08
C ASP A 476 24.21 -4.10 12.05
N HIS A 477 22.92 -3.87 11.75
CA HIS A 477 22.50 -2.87 10.77
C HIS A 477 22.80 -1.45 11.26
N VAL A 478 23.29 -0.62 10.35
CA VAL A 478 23.68 0.77 10.69
C VAL A 478 22.46 1.69 10.68
N ASN A 479 21.41 1.29 9.97
CA ASN A 479 20.22 2.09 9.77
C ASN A 479 18.96 1.23 9.95
N LYS A 480 17.80 1.88 9.94
CA LYS A 480 16.49 1.26 10.11
C LYS A 480 16.26 0.09 9.15
N ILE A 481 15.75 -1.00 9.72
CA ILE A 481 15.37 -2.21 9.00
C ILE A 481 13.99 -1.95 8.37
N ASN A 482 13.93 -2.04 7.05
CA ASN A 482 12.72 -1.74 6.28
C ASN A 482 11.83 -2.97 6.11
N ASN A 483 12.44 -4.13 5.89
CA ASN A 483 11.70 -5.38 5.67
C ASN A 483 12.43 -6.57 6.30
N VAL A 484 11.65 -7.50 6.84
CA VAL A 484 12.10 -8.80 7.32
C VAL A 484 11.32 -9.88 6.60
N SER A 485 12.01 -10.91 6.14
CA SER A 485 11.37 -12.06 5.52
C SER A 485 12.08 -13.37 5.85
N VAL A 486 11.29 -14.35 6.27
CA VAL A 486 11.72 -15.72 6.56
C VAL A 486 11.64 -16.54 5.28
N SER A 487 12.65 -17.38 5.08
CA SER A 487 12.68 -18.35 3.99
C SER A 487 11.55 -19.39 4.14
N PRO A 488 10.87 -19.82 3.05
CA PRO A 488 9.78 -20.81 3.13
C PRO A 488 10.12 -22.15 3.78
N ASP A 489 11.40 -22.55 3.77
CA ASP A 489 11.91 -23.74 4.46
C ASP A 489 12.17 -23.50 5.96
N GLY A 490 12.22 -22.25 6.42
CA GLY A 490 12.42 -21.83 7.82
C GLY A 490 13.89 -21.78 8.27
N ILE A 491 14.84 -21.98 7.35
CA ILE A 491 16.26 -22.14 7.69
C ILE A 491 16.99 -20.81 7.84
N ALA A 492 16.60 -19.82 7.04
CA ALA A 492 17.21 -18.50 6.98
C ALA A 492 16.19 -17.38 7.21
N LEU A 493 16.65 -16.32 7.86
CA LEU A 493 15.99 -15.03 7.97
C LEU A 493 16.76 -14.03 7.12
N ALA A 494 16.07 -13.23 6.33
CA ALA A 494 16.66 -12.09 5.64
C ALA A 494 16.08 -10.78 6.20
N THR A 495 16.96 -9.82 6.49
CA THR A 495 16.60 -8.46 6.88
C THR A 495 17.23 -7.48 5.89
N CYS A 496 16.45 -6.49 5.46
CA CYS A 496 16.96 -5.42 4.61
C CYS A 496 16.83 -4.06 5.29
N SER A 497 17.83 -3.21 5.09
CA SER A 497 17.93 -1.92 5.76
C SER A 497 18.18 -0.78 4.77
N TRP A 498 17.97 0.44 5.27
CA TRP A 498 18.35 1.67 4.60
C TRP A 498 19.87 1.87 4.46
N ASP A 499 20.67 1.01 5.09
CA ASP A 499 22.13 0.95 4.91
C ASP A 499 22.59 0.30 3.59
N ALA A 500 21.65 0.01 2.69
CA ALA A 500 21.87 -0.67 1.40
C ALA A 500 22.38 -2.13 1.52
N THR A 501 22.31 -2.72 2.71
CA THR A 501 22.69 -4.11 2.95
C THR A 501 21.49 -5.00 3.21
N ILE A 502 21.63 -6.25 2.79
CA ILE A 502 20.72 -7.33 3.18
C ILE A 502 21.54 -8.31 4.01
N LYS A 503 21.08 -8.59 5.21
CA LYS A 503 21.72 -9.54 6.11
C LYS A 503 20.90 -10.79 6.16
N ARG A 504 21.61 -11.91 6.10
CA ARG A 504 21.02 -13.22 6.22
C ARG A 504 21.52 -13.86 7.50
N ASP A 505 20.59 -14.16 8.36
CA ASP A 505 20.84 -14.79 9.64
C ASP A 505 20.38 -16.26 9.60
N SER A 506 21.17 -17.14 10.19
CA SER A 506 20.84 -18.56 10.36
C SER A 506 20.94 -18.96 11.82
N GLY A 507 20.23 -20.00 12.22
CA GLY A 507 20.33 -20.55 13.58
C GLY A 507 21.78 -20.89 13.93
N ALA A 508 22.20 -20.59 15.16
CA ALA A 508 23.59 -20.76 15.61
C ALA A 508 24.16 -22.19 15.47
N ALA A 509 23.29 -23.21 15.36
CA ALA A 509 23.68 -24.61 15.21
C ALA A 509 24.02 -25.04 13.76
N LEU A 510 23.75 -24.19 12.76
CA LEU A 510 24.02 -24.52 11.35
C LEU A 510 25.34 -23.90 10.90
N THR A 511 26.33 -24.76 10.63
CA THR A 511 27.58 -24.34 9.98
C THR A 511 27.32 -24.01 8.51
N SER A 512 28.19 -23.20 7.90
CA SER A 512 28.02 -22.86 6.48
C SER A 512 27.97 -24.10 5.58
N ASP A 513 28.74 -25.13 5.94
CA ASP A 513 28.79 -26.39 5.24
C ASP A 513 27.49 -27.19 5.35
N SER A 514 26.78 -27.16 6.47
CA SER A 514 25.51 -27.90 6.62
C SER A 514 24.40 -27.27 5.77
N ILE A 515 24.34 -25.93 5.70
CA ILE A 515 23.39 -25.21 4.85
C ILE A 515 23.69 -25.46 3.37
N VAL A 516 24.95 -25.38 2.96
CA VAL A 516 25.36 -25.67 1.57
C VAL A 516 25.06 -27.13 1.21
N ARG A 517 25.31 -28.09 2.11
CA ARG A 517 24.94 -29.50 1.91
C ARG A 517 23.43 -29.69 1.82
N HIS A 518 22.65 -28.99 2.64
CA HIS A 518 21.19 -29.04 2.58
C HIS A 518 20.66 -28.59 1.21
N TYR A 519 21.10 -27.43 0.72
CA TYR A 519 20.67 -26.92 -0.58
C TYR A 519 21.24 -27.73 -1.76
N ARG A 520 22.45 -28.28 -1.65
CA ARG A 520 22.99 -29.22 -2.66
C ARG A 520 22.21 -30.53 -2.69
N ALA A 521 21.95 -31.12 -1.52
CA ALA A 521 21.12 -32.32 -1.42
C ALA A 521 19.69 -32.07 -1.94
N LYS A 522 19.12 -30.88 -1.71
CA LYS A 522 17.81 -30.50 -2.26
C LYS A 522 17.84 -30.36 -3.79
N GLN A 523 18.92 -29.81 -4.36
CA GLN A 523 19.14 -29.77 -5.82
C GLN A 523 19.28 -31.18 -6.42
N ASP A 524 19.94 -32.11 -5.71
CA ASP A 524 20.20 -33.47 -6.20
C ASP A 524 19.02 -34.44 -5.98
N SER A 525 18.23 -34.26 -4.90
CA SER A 525 17.14 -35.18 -4.50
C SER A 525 15.73 -34.72 -4.84
N GLY A 526 15.53 -33.43 -5.15
CA GLY A 526 14.21 -32.87 -5.45
C GLY A 526 13.22 -32.84 -4.26
N VAL A 527 13.65 -33.19 -3.05
CA VAL A 527 12.81 -33.25 -1.84
C VAL A 527 13.37 -32.32 -0.76
N ALA A 528 12.53 -31.45 -0.21
CA ALA A 528 12.88 -30.59 0.92
C ALA A 528 13.00 -31.44 2.20
N LEU A 529 14.21 -31.60 2.74
CA LEU A 529 14.37 -32.13 4.09
C LEU A 529 13.83 -31.09 5.08
N THR A 530 12.91 -31.47 5.95
CA THR A 530 12.38 -30.58 6.99
C THR A 530 13.36 -30.57 8.16
N SER A 531 14.12 -29.49 8.32
CA SER A 531 14.87 -29.23 9.54
C SER A 531 14.44 -27.89 10.13
N ASP A 532 13.50 -27.94 11.07
CA ASP A 532 13.27 -26.81 11.96
C ASP A 532 14.46 -26.68 12.91
N ILE A 533 14.78 -25.43 13.25
CA ILE A 533 15.79 -25.05 14.23
C ILE A 533 15.29 -25.51 15.61
N VAL A 534 15.59 -26.74 16.00
CA VAL A 534 15.58 -27.15 17.39
C VAL A 534 16.84 -26.57 18.02
N VAL A 535 16.68 -25.50 18.81
CA VAL A 535 17.70 -25.13 19.78
C VAL A 535 17.77 -26.27 20.78
N GLN A 536 18.69 -27.22 20.57
CA GLN A 536 19.00 -28.22 21.58
C GLN A 536 19.53 -27.46 22.81
N SER A 537 18.68 -27.39 23.84
CA SER A 537 19.15 -27.15 25.19
C SER A 537 20.17 -28.23 25.52
N GLY A 538 21.40 -27.82 25.83
CA GLY A 538 22.49 -28.73 26.10
C GLY A 538 22.15 -29.73 27.20
N GLN A 539 21.92 -30.97 26.82
CA GLN A 539 22.20 -32.14 27.65
C GLN A 539 22.76 -33.21 26.72
N GLN A 540 24.08 -33.36 26.80
CA GLN A 540 24.86 -34.37 26.12
C GLN A 540 24.55 -35.72 26.79
N MET A 541 23.49 -36.40 26.35
CA MET A 541 23.26 -37.81 26.69
C MET A 541 23.96 -38.66 25.63
N ARG A 542 25.06 -39.25 26.07
CA ARG A 542 25.84 -40.29 25.41
C ARG A 542 24.90 -41.45 25.08
N VAL A 543 24.61 -41.67 23.80
CA VAL A 543 23.96 -42.89 23.31
C VAL A 543 25.09 -43.89 23.06
N GLU A 544 25.29 -44.80 24.00
CA GLU A 544 26.01 -46.05 23.74
C GLU A 544 25.08 -46.92 22.89
N GLY A 545 25.56 -47.31 21.71
CA GLY A 545 24.86 -48.25 20.85
C GLY A 545 25.09 -49.66 21.40
N GLU A 546 24.00 -50.33 21.76
CA GLU A 546 23.97 -51.78 21.88
C GLU A 546 23.69 -52.34 20.47
N GLU A 547 24.69 -53.04 19.91
CA GLU A 547 24.51 -53.98 18.81
C GLU A 547 23.90 -55.25 19.41
N GLU A 548 22.64 -55.54 19.09
CA GLU A 548 22.08 -56.90 19.24
C GLU A 548 22.26 -57.63 17.91
N GLU A 549 23.11 -58.66 17.94
CA GLU A 549 23.22 -59.71 16.93
C GLU A 549 21.94 -60.55 16.93
N GLU A 550 21.32 -60.74 15.76
CA GLU A 550 20.33 -61.78 15.53
C GLU A 550 21.04 -63.12 15.26
N ASP A 551 20.68 -64.15 16.04
CA ASP A 551 20.83 -65.58 15.75
C ASP A 551 19.47 -66.17 15.31
#